data_AF-A0A7K4M2B9-F1
#
_entry.id   AF-A0A7K4M2B9-F1
#
_cell.length_a   1.000
_cell.length_b   1.000
_cell.length_c   1.000
_cell.angle_alpha   90.00
_cell.angle_beta   90.00
_cell.angle_gamma   90.00
#
_symmetry.space_group_name_H-M   'P 1'
#
loop_
_entity.id
_entity.type
_entity.pdbx_description
1 polymer ?
#
loop_
_entity_poly.entity_id
_entity_poly.type
_entity_poly.pdbx_seq_one_letter_code
_entity_poly.pdbx_strand_id
1 'polypeptide(L)'
;TGDWGEPSITLRPPNEATASTPVQYWQHHPEKLIFQSCDYKAFYLGSMLVKELRGTESTQDACAKMRVFISFQKSTEQMKKVPTIVLSVSYKGVKFIDATNK
;
A
#
# COMPACT_ATOMS: atom_id res chain seq x y z
N THR A 1 21.28 -28.31 -18.90
CA THR A 1 21.30 -27.19 -19.86
C THR A 1 19.91 -26.59 -19.91
N GLY A 2 19.75 -25.45 -19.28
CA GLY A 2 18.48 -24.72 -19.16
C GLY A 2 18.80 -23.31 -18.70
N ASP A 3 19.57 -22.62 -19.55
CA ASP A 3 19.94 -21.22 -19.42
C ASP A 3 18.69 -20.41 -19.79
N TRP A 4 17.86 -20.13 -18.78
CA TRP A 4 16.84 -19.10 -18.91
C TRP A 4 17.55 -17.77 -18.73
N GLY A 5 17.97 -17.17 -19.84
CA GLY A 5 18.40 -15.79 -19.89
C GLY A 5 17.28 -14.86 -19.44
N GLU A 6 17.15 -14.70 -18.13
CA GLU A 6 16.33 -13.68 -17.50
C GLU A 6 16.94 -12.31 -17.87
N PRO A 7 16.19 -11.38 -18.48
CA PRO A 7 16.72 -10.07 -18.80
C PRO A 7 17.14 -9.40 -17.49
N SER A 8 18.43 -9.07 -17.37
CA SER A 8 18.97 -8.39 -16.20
C SER A 8 18.31 -7.01 -16.08
N ILE A 9 17.23 -6.91 -15.31
CA ILE A 9 16.51 -5.66 -15.11
C ILE A 9 17.36 -4.80 -14.16
N THR A 10 17.95 -3.73 -14.68
CA THR A 10 18.74 -2.79 -13.87
C THR A 10 17.81 -1.93 -13.04
N LEU A 11 17.78 -2.15 -11.72
CA LEU A 11 16.88 -1.47 -10.80
C LEU A 11 17.62 -0.45 -9.94
N ARG A 12 16.96 0.68 -9.67
CA ARG A 12 17.48 1.73 -8.79
C ARG A 12 17.57 1.24 -7.35
N PRO A 13 18.65 1.57 -6.61
CA PRO A 13 18.78 1.15 -5.22
C PRO A 13 17.74 1.81 -4.27
N PRO A 14 17.40 1.15 -3.15
CA PRO A 14 16.30 1.56 -2.24
C PRO A 14 16.44 2.96 -1.64
N ASN A 15 17.69 3.33 -1.34
CA ASN A 15 18.06 4.60 -0.73
C ASN A 15 17.75 5.83 -1.62
N GLU A 16 17.56 5.62 -2.92
CA GLU A 16 17.20 6.68 -3.87
C GLU A 16 15.70 6.71 -4.21
N ALA A 17 14.89 5.89 -3.54
CA ALA A 17 13.46 5.75 -3.82
C ALA A 17 12.55 6.58 -2.89
N THR A 18 13.03 7.07 -1.74
CA THR A 18 12.18 7.79 -0.76
C THR A 18 12.95 8.88 0.00
N ALA A 19 12.30 10.03 0.28
CA ALA A 19 12.94 11.18 0.92
C ALA A 19 12.84 11.23 2.46
N SER A 20 11.96 10.45 3.11
CA SER A 20 11.58 10.71 4.52
C SER A 20 12.07 9.70 5.56
N THR A 21 12.81 8.66 5.18
CA THR A 21 13.54 7.77 6.11
C THR A 21 14.53 6.94 5.28
N PRO A 22 15.80 6.74 5.70
CA PRO A 22 16.70 5.88 4.96
C PRO A 22 16.17 4.44 5.02
N VAL A 23 15.57 3.96 3.94
CA VAL A 23 15.27 2.54 3.77
C VAL A 23 16.61 1.83 3.65
N GLN A 24 17.07 1.20 4.74
CA GLN A 24 18.32 0.44 4.73
C GLN A 24 18.22 -0.77 3.79
N TYR A 25 17.04 -1.39 3.69
CA TYR A 25 16.73 -2.46 2.74
C TYR A 25 15.21 -2.58 2.52
N TRP A 26 14.79 -2.93 1.30
CA TRP A 26 13.40 -3.32 1.04
C TRP A 26 13.12 -4.69 1.66
N GLN A 27 11.92 -4.88 2.20
CA GLN A 27 11.49 -6.18 2.75
C GLN A 27 11.47 -7.29 1.69
N HIS A 28 11.29 -6.92 0.43
CA HIS A 28 11.21 -7.85 -0.69
C HIS A 28 12.18 -7.45 -1.80
N HIS A 29 12.77 -8.47 -2.40
CA HIS A 29 13.48 -8.33 -3.66
C HIS A 29 12.53 -7.83 -4.76
N PRO A 30 12.99 -6.93 -5.64
CA PRO A 30 12.15 -6.32 -6.66
C PRO A 30 11.54 -7.33 -7.66
N GLU A 31 12.20 -8.45 -7.90
CA GLU A 31 11.72 -9.58 -8.71
C GLU A 31 10.38 -10.09 -8.19
N LYS A 32 10.14 -10.03 -6.87
CA LYS A 32 8.86 -10.41 -6.28
C LYS A 32 7.72 -9.48 -6.73
N LEU A 33 7.98 -8.19 -6.91
CA LEU A 33 6.98 -7.25 -7.42
C LEU A 33 6.74 -7.43 -8.92
N ILE A 34 7.75 -7.84 -9.69
CA ILE A 34 7.69 -8.00 -11.14
C ILE A 34 7.03 -9.32 -11.53
N PHE A 35 7.43 -10.43 -10.92
CA PHE A 35 6.95 -11.76 -11.29
C PHE A 35 5.81 -12.28 -10.42
N GLN A 36 5.57 -11.68 -9.24
CA GLN A 36 4.58 -12.13 -8.27
C GLN A 36 3.82 -10.93 -7.65
N SER A 37 3.44 -11.05 -6.37
CA SER A 37 2.88 -9.98 -5.55
C SER A 37 3.43 -10.02 -4.12
N CYS A 38 3.39 -8.87 -3.46
CA CYS A 38 3.62 -8.70 -2.02
C CYS A 38 2.27 -8.52 -1.33
N ASP A 39 1.89 -9.50 -0.52
CA ASP A 39 0.59 -9.55 0.15
C ASP A 39 0.69 -9.06 1.59
N TYR A 40 -0.11 -8.05 1.95
CA TYR A 40 -0.14 -7.47 3.29
C TYR A 40 -1.56 -7.38 3.83
N LYS A 41 -1.79 -7.90 5.04
CA LYS A 41 -3.06 -7.69 5.75
C LYS A 41 -3.12 -6.26 6.29
N ALA A 42 -4.22 -5.57 6.04
CA ALA A 42 -4.42 -4.19 6.48
C ALA A 42 -5.89 -3.93 6.82
N PHE A 43 -6.13 -2.87 7.60
CA PHE A 43 -7.47 -2.32 7.81
C PHE A 43 -7.79 -1.30 6.73
N TYR A 44 -8.90 -1.48 6.03
CA TYR A 44 -9.35 -0.54 5.02
C TYR A 44 -10.17 0.57 5.66
N LEU A 45 -9.57 1.76 5.79
CA LEU A 45 -10.22 2.92 6.42
C LEU A 45 -11.21 3.65 5.49
N GLY A 46 -11.19 3.32 4.19
CA GLY A 46 -12.02 3.96 3.17
C GLY A 46 -11.20 4.66 2.08
N SER A 47 -11.91 5.42 1.24
CA SER A 47 -11.34 6.25 0.20
C SER A 47 -11.70 7.71 0.48
N MET A 48 -10.77 8.64 0.19
CA MET A 48 -10.95 10.07 0.38
C MET A 48 -10.73 10.79 -0.95
N LEU A 49 -11.69 11.61 -1.38
CA LEU A 49 -11.50 12.48 -2.53
C LEU A 49 -10.51 13.60 -2.17
N VAL A 50 -9.42 13.68 -2.90
CA VAL A 50 -8.43 14.77 -2.80
C VAL A 50 -8.62 15.69 -4.00
N LYS A 51 -9.03 16.94 -3.75
CA LYS A 51 -9.32 17.91 -4.82
C LYS A 51 -8.05 18.44 -5.49
N GLU A 52 -7.02 18.71 -4.69
CA GLU A 52 -5.74 19.25 -5.15
C GLU A 52 -4.59 18.45 -4.56
N LEU A 53 -3.67 18.01 -5.42
CA LEU A 53 -2.47 17.31 -4.99
C LEU A 53 -1.39 18.33 -4.65
N ARG A 54 -1.01 18.41 -3.37
CA ARG A 54 0.00 19.33 -2.85
C ARG A 54 1.01 18.55 -2.03
N GLY A 55 2.13 18.18 -2.65
CA GLY A 55 3.21 17.43 -2.00
C GLY A 55 2.71 16.27 -1.14
N THR A 56 3.27 16.13 0.06
CA THR A 56 2.80 15.18 1.08
C THR A 56 1.63 15.70 1.92
N GLU A 57 1.40 17.02 1.91
CA GLU A 57 0.39 17.70 2.73
C GLU A 57 -1.03 17.22 2.42
N SER A 58 -1.37 17.09 1.13
CA SER A 58 -2.70 16.62 0.72
C SER A 58 -2.98 15.18 1.21
N THR A 59 -1.94 14.34 1.29
CA THR A 59 -2.05 12.99 1.83
C THR A 59 -2.20 13.02 3.35
N GLN A 60 -1.44 13.86 4.05
CA GLN A 60 -1.52 14.01 5.51
C GLN A 60 -2.91 14.49 5.95
N ASP A 61 -3.48 15.48 5.28
CA ASP A 61 -4.83 16.00 5.54
C ASP A 61 -5.91 14.93 5.28
N ALA A 62 -5.83 14.23 4.15
CA ALA A 62 -6.75 13.12 3.84
C ALA A 62 -6.70 12.01 4.90
N CYS A 63 -5.49 11.63 5.34
CA CYS A 63 -5.32 10.66 6.43
C CYS A 63 -5.87 11.16 7.76
N ALA A 64 -5.69 12.44 8.11
CA ALA A 64 -6.23 13.02 9.33
C ALA A 64 -7.76 13.01 9.34
N LYS A 65 -8.39 13.46 8.24
CA LYS A 65 -9.85 13.42 8.07
C LYS A 65 -10.41 12.01 8.17
N MET A 66 -9.75 11.04 7.54
CA MET A 66 -10.18 9.64 7.58
C MET A 66 -10.07 9.06 8.99
N ARG A 67 -9.01 9.39 9.75
CA ARG A 67 -8.90 8.99 11.17
C ARG A 67 -10.02 9.58 12.03
N VAL A 68 -10.31 10.88 11.87
CA VAL A 68 -11.40 11.54 12.61
C VAL A 68 -12.75 10.92 12.28
N PHE A 69 -13.03 10.67 10.99
CA PHE A 69 -14.24 10.00 10.55
C PHE A 69 -14.38 8.60 11.17
N ILE A 70 -13.31 7.79 11.17
CA ILE A 70 -13.32 6.45 11.77
C ILE A 70 -13.52 6.52 13.29
N SER A 71 -12.89 7.47 13.98
CA SER A 71 -13.09 7.68 15.43
C SER A 71 -14.53 8.08 15.75
N PHE A 72 -15.13 8.96 14.94
CA PHE A 72 -16.53 9.33 15.09
C PHE A 72 -17.46 8.13 14.88
N GLN A 73 -17.26 7.36 13.79
CA GLN A 73 -18.04 6.14 13.49
C GLN A 73 -17.96 5.07 14.58
N LYS A 74 -16.82 4.96 15.28
CA LYS A 74 -16.68 4.05 16.43
C LYS A 74 -17.42 4.54 17.67
N SER A 75 -17.53 5.86 17.83
CA SER A 75 -18.19 6.49 18.98
C SER A 75 -19.72 6.50 18.85
N THR A 76 -20.24 6.44 17.63
CA THR A 76 -21.65 6.21 17.37
C THR A 76 -21.92 4.71 17.29
N GLU A 77 -23.04 4.22 17.82
CA GLU A 77 -23.39 2.79 17.84
C GLU A 77 -23.67 2.20 16.44
N GLN A 78 -23.43 2.97 15.37
CA GLN A 78 -23.50 2.54 13.97
C GLN A 78 -22.23 1.77 13.58
N MET A 79 -21.98 0.64 14.25
CA MET A 79 -20.74 -0.14 14.06
C MET A 79 -20.77 -0.99 12.79
N LYS A 80 -20.27 -0.45 11.67
CA LYS A 80 -19.63 -1.32 10.66
C LYS A 80 -18.18 -1.51 11.09
N LYS A 81 -17.82 -2.72 11.53
CA LYS A 81 -16.43 -3.11 11.82
C LYS A 81 -15.53 -2.68 10.66
N VAL A 82 -14.39 -2.04 10.94
CA VAL A 82 -13.43 -1.63 9.91
C VAL A 82 -13.02 -2.87 9.11
N PRO A 83 -13.26 -2.91 7.78
CA PRO A 83 -12.96 -4.09 6.98
C PRO A 83 -11.48 -4.45 7.04
N THR A 84 -11.20 -5.75 7.14
CA THR A 84 -9.83 -6.26 6.99
C THR A 84 -9.67 -6.73 5.56
N ILE A 85 -8.60 -6.31 4.91
CA ILE A 85 -8.29 -6.65 3.51
C ILE A 85 -6.87 -7.21 3.41
N VAL A 86 -6.60 -7.88 2.29
CA VAL A 86 -5.24 -8.11 1.79
C VAL A 86 -4.96 -7.14 0.66
N LEU A 87 -3.92 -6.33 0.83
CA LEU A 87 -3.31 -5.56 -0.24
C LEU A 87 -2.33 -6.46 -0.97
N SER A 88 -2.65 -6.83 -2.21
CA SER A 88 -1.75 -7.57 -3.10
C SER A 88 -1.07 -6.57 -4.03
N VAL A 89 0.20 -6.25 -3.75
CA VAL A 89 0.99 -5.24 -4.45
C VAL A 89 1.89 -5.89 -5.49
N SER A 90 1.80 -5.45 -6.75
CA SER A 90 2.66 -5.91 -7.86
C SER A 90 3.06 -4.73 -8.75
N TYR A 91 3.96 -4.95 -9.71
CA TYR A 91 4.34 -3.93 -10.68
C TYR A 91 3.16 -3.43 -11.55
N LYS A 92 2.10 -4.22 -11.67
CA LYS A 92 0.86 -3.85 -12.39
C LYS A 92 -0.07 -2.96 -11.55
N GLY A 93 0.18 -2.82 -10.26
CA GLY A 93 -0.66 -2.07 -9.32
C GLY A 93 -1.06 -2.86 -8.08
N VAL A 94 -2.07 -2.34 -7.37
CA VAL A 94 -2.54 -2.84 -6.07
C VAL A 94 -3.94 -3.41 -6.18
N LYS A 95 -4.14 -4.63 -5.69
CA LYS A 95 -5.46 -5.28 -5.56
C LYS A 95 -5.91 -5.26 -4.10
N PHE A 96 -7.20 -4.98 -3.90
CA PHE A 96 -7.86 -4.97 -2.60
C PHE A 96 -8.71 -6.24 -2.50
N ILE A 97 -8.28 -7.19 -1.67
CA ILE A 97 -8.94 -8.50 -1.54
C ILE A 97 -9.58 -8.55 -0.15
N ASP A 98 -10.86 -8.92 -0.06
CA ASP A 98 -11.50 -9.12 1.23
C ASP A 98 -10.79 -10.25 2.00
N ALA A 99 -10.33 -9.96 3.23
CA ALA A 99 -9.59 -10.94 4.02
C ALA A 99 -10.47 -12.07 4.56
N THR A 100 -11.80 -11.94 4.51
CA THR A 100 -12.76 -12.97 4.94
C THR A 100 -13.09 -13.99 3.85
N ASN A 101 -12.90 -13.62 2.57
CA ASN A 101 -13.21 -14.45 1.39
C ASN A 101 -11.95 -14.92 0.64
N LYS A 102 -10.81 -15.03 1.33
CA LYS A 102 -9.56 -15.51 0.71
C LYS A 102 -9.49 -17.03 0.63
#